data_AF-A0A3B0PCF3-F1
#
_entry.id   AF-A0A3B0PCF3-F1
#
_cell.length_a   1.000
_cell.length_b   1.000
_cell.length_c   1.000
_cell.angle_alpha   90.00
_cell.angle_beta   90.00
_cell.angle_gamma   90.00
#
_symmetry.space_group_name_H-M   'P 1'
#
loop_
_entity.id
_entity.type
_entity.pdbx_description
1 polymer ?
#
loop_
_entity_poly.entity_id
_entity_poly.type
_entity_poly.pdbx_seq_one_letter_code
_entity_poly.pdbx_strand_id
1 'polypeptide(L)' 'MAKSFKELKELASLANLFIIVLDARCPISSYNSDFDLISPQKPRLYIINKSDLMDKAKKDQINNFYKDKNLLW' A
#
# COMPACT_ATOMS: atom_id res chain seq x y z
N MET A 1 9.20 17.82 -3.74
CA MET A 1 8.05 16.98 -4.16
C MET A 1 8.09 16.63 -5.65
N ALA A 2 8.23 17.59 -6.58
CA ALA A 2 8.16 17.31 -8.03
C ALA A 2 9.21 16.32 -8.57
N LYS A 3 10.45 16.34 -8.07
CA LYS A 3 11.53 15.44 -8.53
C LYS A 3 11.24 13.97 -8.22
N SER A 4 10.91 13.66 -6.96
CA SER A 4 10.58 12.31 -6.52
C SER A 4 9.32 11.76 -7.20
N PHE A 5 8.33 12.61 -7.47
CA PHE A 5 7.14 12.22 -8.21
C PHE A 5 7.45 11.85 -9.68
N LYS A 6 8.35 12.60 -10.33
CA LYS A 6 8.79 12.32 -11.70
C LYS A 6 9.58 11.00 -11.77
N GLU A 7 10.52 10.79 -10.85
CA GLU A 7 11.27 9.55 -10.73
C GLU A 7 10.35 8.35 -10.47
N LEU A 8 9.36 8.50 -9.58
CA LEU A 8 8.34 7.47 -9.34
C LEU A 8 7.53 7.14 -10.59
N LYS A 9 7.16 8.13 -11.40
CA LYS A 9 6.43 7.90 -12.66
C LYS A 9 7.25 7.12 -13.67
N GLU A 10 8.54 7.43 -13.80
CA GLU A 10 9.45 6.70 -14.69
C GLU A 10 9.64 5.24 -14.23
N LEU A 11 9.90 5.01 -12.94
CA LEU A 11 10.00 3.66 -12.36
C LEU A 11 8.68 2.89 -12.47
N ALA A 12 7.55 3.57 -12.28
CA ALA A 12 6.22 2.99 -12.45
C ALA A 12 5.94 2.56 -13.89
N SER A 13 6.57 3.18 -14.90
CA SER A 13 6.42 2.73 -16.29
C SER A 13 7.18 1.43 -16.58
N LEU A 14 8.25 1.13 -15.82
CA LEU A 14 9.13 -0.02 -16.06
C LEU A 14 8.69 -1.27 -15.30
N ALA A 15 8.11 -1.11 -14.11
CA ALA A 15 7.66 -2.24 -13.29
C ALA A 15 6.28 -2.76 -13.74
N ASN A 16 5.93 -4.00 -13.38
CA ASN A 16 4.60 -4.57 -13.64
C ASN A 16 3.66 -4.53 -12.42
N LEU A 17 4.21 -4.48 -11.21
CA LEU A 17 3.48 -4.58 -9.94
C LEU A 17 4.03 -3.56 -8.95
N PHE A 18 3.16 -3.01 -8.11
CA PHE A 18 3.59 -2.31 -6.90
C PHE A 18 3.49 -3.22 -5.68
N ILE A 19 4.57 -3.27 -4.91
CA ILE A 19 4.58 -3.90 -3.59
C ILE A 19 4.57 -2.77 -2.58
N ILE A 20 3.48 -2.67 -1.81
CA ILE A 20 3.23 -1.56 -0.90
C ILE A 20 3.34 -2.10 0.51
N VAL A 21 4.44 -1.73 1.17
CA VAL A 21 4.70 -2.13 2.55
C VAL A 21 4.10 -1.07 3.49
N LEU A 22 3.17 -1.50 4.33
CA LEU A 22 2.44 -0.68 5.30
C LEU A 22 2.81 -1.09 6.72
N ASP A 23 2.67 -0.17 7.68
CA ASP A 23 2.85 -0.49 9.11
C ASP A 23 1.51 -0.97 9.71
N ALA A 24 1.53 -2.10 10.42
CA ALA A 24 0.33 -2.73 10.97
C ALA A 24 -0.44 -1.84 11.97
N ARG A 25 0.24 -0.91 12.64
CA ARG A 25 -0.40 -0.04 13.64
C ARG A 25 -1.29 1.01 12.99
N CYS A 26 -0.93 1.45 11.78
CA CYS A 26 -1.62 2.52 11.07
C CYS A 26 -1.76 2.22 9.55
N PRO A 27 -2.33 1.08 9.12
CA PRO A 27 -2.23 0.63 7.72
C PRO A 27 -2.82 1.61 6.71
N ILE A 28 -3.92 2.26 7.09
CA ILE A 28 -4.64 3.21 6.24
C ILE A 28 -3.85 4.52 6.10
N SER A 29 -3.30 5.03 7.21
CA SER A 29 -2.55 6.29 7.22
C SER A 29 -1.13 6.17 6.68
N SER A 30 -0.53 4.98 6.76
CA SER A 30 0.78 4.70 6.17
C SER A 30 0.76 4.60 4.65
N TYR A 31 -0.42 4.56 4.03
CA TYR A 31 -0.56 4.51 2.58
C TYR A 31 -0.39 5.89 1.94
N ASN A 32 0.40 5.96 0.87
CA ASN A 32 0.55 7.18 0.07
C ASN A 32 -0.42 7.16 -1.12
N SER A 33 -1.38 8.09 -1.15
CA SER A 33 -2.34 8.27 -2.24
C SER A 33 -1.72 8.70 -3.57
N ASP A 34 -0.47 9.19 -3.58
CA ASP A 34 0.23 9.58 -4.81
C ASP A 34 0.38 8.40 -5.78
N PHE A 35 0.46 7.16 -5.27
CA PHE A 35 0.52 5.96 -6.11
C PHE A 35 -0.75 5.77 -6.96
N ASP A 36 -1.90 6.21 -6.47
CA ASP A 36 -3.17 6.13 -7.21
C ASP A 36 -3.24 7.16 -8.33
N LEU A 37 -2.63 8.33 -8.12
CA LEU A 37 -2.55 9.39 -9.12
C LEU A 37 -1.55 9.05 -10.23
N ILE A 38 -0.42 8.42 -9.90
CA ILE A 38 0.64 8.10 -10.86
C ILE A 38 0.24 6.93 -11.77
N SER A 39 -0.34 5.86 -11.22
CA SER A 39 -0.69 4.67 -12.00
C SER A 39 -1.91 3.96 -11.42
N PRO A 40 -3.13 4.43 -11.72
CA PRO A 40 -4.36 3.96 -11.09
C PRO A 40 -4.64 2.48 -11.37
N GLN A 41 -4.38 2.01 -12.60
CA GLN A 41 -4.72 0.66 -13.05
C GLN A 41 -3.66 -0.40 -12.73
N LYS A 42 -2.54 -0.02 -12.12
CA LYS A 42 -1.46 -0.96 -11.86
C LYS A 42 -1.84 -1.92 -10.74
N PRO A 43 -1.60 -3.24 -10.88
CA PRO A 43 -1.83 -4.16 -9.78
C PRO A 43 -0.97 -3.77 -8.57
N ARG A 44 -1.52 -3.96 -7.37
CA ARG A 44 -0.90 -3.64 -6.08
C ARG A 44 -0.98 -4.85 -5.16
N LEU A 45 0.13 -5.19 -4.52
CA LEU A 45 0.19 -6.13 -3.41
C LEU A 45 0.49 -5.34 -2.14
N TYR A 46 -0.40 -5.41 -1.16
CA TYR A 46 -0.22 -4.75 0.12
C TYR A 46 0.39 -5.74 1.11
N ILE A 47 1.50 -5.35 1.75
CA ILE A 47 2.18 -6.12 2.77
C ILE A 47 2.09 -5.35 4.08
N ILE A 48 1.45 -5.92 5.08
CA ILE A 48 1.38 -5.35 6.42
C ILE A 48 2.59 -5.82 7.21
N ASN A 49 3.55 -4.92 7.42
CA ASN A 49 4.72 -5.16 8.24
C ASN A 49 4.43 -4.89 9.73
N LYS A 50 5.16 -5.55 10.62
CA LYS A 50 5.03 -5.47 12.09
C LYS A 50 3.66 -5.94 12.58
N SER A 51 3.13 -6.99 11.97
CA SER A 51 1.83 -7.57 12.33
C SER A 51 1.76 -8.07 13.79
N ASP A 52 2.92 -8.28 14.43
CA ASP A 52 3.07 -8.55 15.86
C ASP A 52 2.62 -7.38 16.76
N LEU A 53 2.78 -6.14 16.31
CA LEU A 53 2.41 -4.93 17.05
C LEU A 53 0.95 -4.51 16.84
N MET A 54 0.17 -5.30 16.09
CA MET A 54 -1.18 -4.94 15.73
C MET A 54 -2.18 -5.21 16.86
N ASP A 55 -3.09 -4.27 17.06
CA ASP A 55 -4.31 -4.51 17.84
C ASP A 55 -5.21 -5.54 17.16
N LYS A 56 -5.38 -6.70 17.81
CA LYS A 56 -6.20 -7.82 17.32
C LYS A 56 -7.65 -7.42 17.09
N ALA A 57 -8.21 -6.51 17.89
CA ALA A 57 -9.60 -6.07 17.75
C ALA A 57 -9.82 -5.26 16.46
N LYS A 58 -8.77 -4.59 15.96
CA LYS A 58 -8.81 -3.78 14.74
C LYS A 58 -8.44 -4.57 13.48
N LYS A 59 -7.81 -5.74 13.63
CA LYS A 59 -7.38 -6.59 12.51
C LYS A 59 -8.53 -6.91 11.56
N ASP A 60 -9.70 -7.26 12.10
CA ASP A 60 -10.88 -7.61 11.29
C ASP A 60 -11.43 -6.40 10.52
N GLN A 61 -11.39 -5.21 11.12
CA GLN A 61 -11.79 -3.97 10.43
C GLN A 61 -10.86 -3.66 9.26
N ILE A 62 -9.55 -3.83 9.45
CA ILE A 62 -8.55 -3.63 8.39
C ILE A 62 -8.69 -4.70 7.30
N ASN A 63 -8.88 -5.97 7.67
CA ASN A 63 -9.15 -7.04 6.70
C ASN A 63 -10.39 -6.74 5.85
N ASN A 64 -11.47 -6.25 6.46
CA ASN A 64 -12.67 -5.85 5.75
C ASN A 64 -12.43 -4.65 4.82
N PHE A 65 -11.64 -3.66 5.24
CA PHE A 65 -11.29 -2.49 4.42
C PHE A 65 -10.48 -2.88 3.18
N TYR A 66 -9.58 -3.87 3.31
CA TYR A 66 -8.75 -4.36 2.21
C TYR A 66 -9.29 -5.63 1.54
N LYS A 67 -10.54 -6.03 1.81
CA LYS A 67 -11.11 -7.32 1.37
C LYS A 67 -11.03 -7.55 -0.14
N ASP A 68 -11.23 -6.50 -0.93
CA ASP A 68 -11.20 -6.56 -2.40
C ASP A 68 -9.79 -6.33 -2.98
N LYS A 69 -8.78 -6.22 -2.12
CA LYS A 69 -7.38 -5.96 -2.47
C LYS A 69 -6.51 -7.16 -2.08
N ASN A 70 -5.40 -7.34 -2.80
CA ASN A 70 -4.43 -8.39 -2.46
C ASN A 70 -3.60 -7.96 -1.23
N LEU A 71 -3.92 -8.55 -0.08
CA LEU A 71 -3.32 -8.24 1.22
C LEU A 71 -2.53 -9.44 1.78
N LEU A 72 -1.32 -9.17 2.26
CA LEU A 72 -0.45 -10.11 2.97
C LEU A 72 -0.08 -9.53 4.36
N TRP A 73 -0.03 -10.39 5.37
CA TRP A 73 0.23 -10.05 6.79
C TRP A 73 1.59 -10.55 7.28
#